data_AF-A0A920V8M5-F1
#
_entry.id   AF-A0A920V8M5-F1
#
_cell.length_a   1.000
_cell.length_b   1.000
_cell.length_c   1.000
_cell.angle_alpha   90.00
_cell.angle_beta   90.00
_cell.angle_gamma   90.00
#
_symmetry.space_group_name_H-M   'P 1'
#
loop_
_entity.id
_entity.type
_entity.pdbx_description
1 polymer ?
#
loop_
_entity_poly.entity_id
_entity_poly.type
_entity_poly.pdbx_seq_one_letter_code
_entity_poly.pdbx_strand_id
1 'polypeptide(L)' 'MVAGSLTQYREHTSAHGYNSANDLRLHFGLADNTIVDSIEVLWPSGKISEYSDIGINQLLTLKE' A
#
# COMPACT_ATOMS: atom_id res chain seq x y z
N MET A 1 -1.83 6.37 0.30
CA MET A 1 -1.29 6.52 -1.07
C MET A 1 -1.86 7.78 -1.68
N VAL A 2 -1.01 8.58 -2.30
CA VAL A 2 -1.39 9.78 -3.08
C VAL A 2 -0.84 9.63 -4.51
N ALA A 3 -1.66 9.95 -5.52
CA ALA A 3 -1.26 10.07 -6.92
C ALA A 3 -2.08 11.18 -7.60
N GLY A 4 -1.46 12.33 -7.85
CA GLY A 4 -2.11 13.56 -8.29
C GLY A 4 -3.21 14.01 -7.32
N SER A 5 -4.44 14.08 -7.80
CA SER A 5 -5.63 14.39 -6.99
C SER A 5 -6.27 13.16 -6.32
N LEU A 6 -5.74 11.96 -6.55
CA LEU A 6 -6.28 10.71 -6.02
C LEU A 6 -5.57 10.30 -4.73
N THR A 7 -6.31 10.32 -3.62
CA THR A 7 -5.85 9.78 -2.34
C THR A 7 -6.61 8.51 -2.00
N GLN A 8 -5.87 7.43 -1.75
CA GLN A 8 -6.43 6.15 -1.30
C GLN A 8 -5.79 5.71 0.01
N TYR A 9 -6.65 5.24 0.91
CA TYR A 9 -6.27 4.61 2.16
C TYR A 9 -6.79 3.17 2.18
N ARG A 10 -5.92 2.24 2.54
CA ARG A 10 -6.22 0.82 2.72
C ARG A 10 -5.53 0.38 3.99
N GLU A 11 -6.27 -0.25 4.89
CA GLU A 11 -5.73 -0.95 6.04
C GLU A 11 -5.82 -2.45 5.76
N HIS A 12 -4.75 -3.19 6.04
CA HIS A 12 -4.78 -4.66 6.01
C HIS A 12 -4.37 -5.18 7.39
N THR A 13 -5.28 -5.91 8.02
CA THR A 13 -5.02 -6.56 9.30
C THR A 13 -4.81 -8.05 9.04
N SER A 14 -3.68 -8.60 9.47
CA SER A 14 -3.26 -9.99 9.21
C SER A 14 -4.09 -11.06 9.93
N ALA A 15 -5.24 -10.71 10.54
CA ALA A 15 -6.04 -11.61 11.34
C ALA A 15 -7.51 -11.59 10.91
N HIS A 16 -7.94 -12.65 10.22
CA HIS A 16 -9.35 -13.04 10.18
C HIS A 16 -9.50 -14.56 10.32
N GLY A 17 -9.35 -15.06 11.55
CA GLY A 17 -9.78 -16.40 11.94
C GLY A 17 -8.78 -17.55 11.75
N TYR A 18 -9.06 -18.66 12.44
CA TYR A 18 -8.28 -19.89 12.47
C TYR A 18 -8.06 -20.45 11.04
N ASN A 19 -6.81 -20.51 10.56
CA ASN A 19 -6.39 -21.01 9.24
C ASN A 19 -6.83 -20.20 7.99
N SER A 20 -7.29 -18.95 8.14
CA SER A 20 -7.59 -18.08 7.00
C SER A 20 -6.59 -16.94 6.91
N ALA A 21 -5.65 -17.03 5.97
CA ALA A 21 -4.77 -15.93 5.60
C ALA A 21 -5.44 -15.14 4.47
N ASN A 22 -5.78 -13.88 4.72
CA ASN A 22 -6.15 -12.97 3.64
C ASN A 22 -4.89 -12.66 2.80
N ASP A 23 -5.04 -12.49 1.50
CA ASP A 23 -3.91 -12.14 0.64
C ASP A 23 -3.35 -10.78 1.09
N LEU A 24 -2.08 -10.75 1.49
CA LEU A 24 -1.40 -9.55 1.98
C LEU A 24 -1.25 -8.46 0.91
N ARG A 25 -1.66 -8.74 -0.33
CA ARG A 25 -1.57 -7.81 -1.46
C ARG A 25 -2.66 -6.75 -1.37
N LEU A 26 -2.21 -5.51 -1.19
CA LEU A 26 -3.05 -4.33 -1.34
C LEU A 26 -3.00 -3.84 -2.78
N HIS A 27 -4.17 -3.84 -3.42
CA HIS A 27 -4.35 -3.26 -4.74
C HIS A 27 -4.82 -1.81 -4.64
N PHE A 28 -4.12 -0.93 -5.36
CA PHE A 28 -4.44 0.47 -5.48
C PHE A 28 -4.62 0.82 -6.95
N GLY A 29 -5.82 1.23 -7.35
CA GLY A 29 -6.11 1.63 -8.72
C GLY A 29 -5.74 3.10 -8.92
N LEU A 30 -4.87 3.41 -9.89
CA LEU A 30 -4.31 4.77 -10.06
C LEU A 30 -4.99 5.60 -11.15
N ALA A 31 -6.07 5.07 -11.74
CA ALA A 31 -6.74 5.64 -12.92
C ALA A 31 -5.71 5.96 -14.03
N ASP A 32 -5.67 7.20 -14.52
CA ASP A 32 -4.75 7.63 -15.57
C ASP A 32 -3.37 8.09 -15.04
N ASN A 33 -3.14 8.04 -13.71
CA ASN A 33 -1.86 8.42 -13.13
C ASN A 33 -0.81 7.34 -13.40
N THR A 34 0.36 7.77 -13.88
CA THR A 34 1.50 6.90 -14.23
C THR A 34 2.59 6.84 -13.18
N ILE A 35 2.48 7.67 -12.13
CA ILE A 35 3.39 7.73 -10.99
C ILE A 35 2.55 7.84 -9.71
N VAL A 36 2.99 7.15 -8.67
CA VAL A 36 2.50 7.33 -7.30
C VAL A 36 3.39 8.36 -6.62
N ASP A 37 2.80 9.45 -6.15
CA ASP A 37 3.53 10.53 -5.48
C ASP A 37 4.06 10.07 -4.13
N SER A 38 3.22 9.41 -3.33
CA SER A 38 3.62 8.87 -2.04
C SER A 38 2.82 7.65 -1.57
N ILE A 39 3.53 6.75 -0.88
CA ILE A 39 2.98 5.63 -0.13
C ILE A 39 3.52 5.73 1.29
N GLU A 40 2.61 5.91 2.25
CA GLU A 40 2.90 5.81 3.68
C GLU A 40 2.42 4.44 4.17
N VAL A 41 3.29 3.74 4.90
CA VAL A 41 3.01 2.46 5.55
C VAL A 41 3.27 2.59 7.05
N LEU A 42 2.21 2.38 7.82
CA LEU A 42 2.30 2.23 9.27
C LEU A 42 2.43 0.74 9.62
N TRP A 43 3.57 0.35 10.17
CA TRP A 43 3.84 -1.02 10.59
C TRP A 43 3.24 -1.32 11.97
N PRO A 44 2.98 -2.60 12.31
CA PRO A 44 2.48 -3.00 13.64
C PRO A 44 3.41 -2.59 14.80
N SER A 45 4.72 -2.42 14.53
CA SER A 45 5.69 -1.89 15.49
C SER A 45 5.54 -0.39 15.78
N GLY A 46 4.68 0.30 15.03
CA GLY A 46 4.53 1.76 15.06
C GLY A 46 5.53 2.51 14.17
N LYS A 47 6.43 1.80 13.47
CA LYS A 47 7.33 2.41 12.47
C LYS A 47 6.51 2.92 11.29
N ILE A 48 6.82 4.12 10.81
CA ILE A 48 6.26 4.68 9.58
C ILE A 48 7.33 4.59 8.49
N SER A 49 6.95 4.10 7.31
CA SER A 49 7.82 4.09 6.13
C SER A 49 7.12 4.84 5.00
N GLU A 50 7.84 5.77 4.39
CA GLU A 50 7.36 6.58 3.28
C GLU A 50 8.17 6.26 2.02
N TYR A 51 7.46 6.10 0.91
CA TYR A 51 8.04 5.85 -0.40
C TYR A 51 7.43 6.82 -1.42
N SER A 52 8.24 7.51 -2.20
CA SER A 52 7.78 8.46 -3.22
C SER A 52 8.23 8.04 -4.62
N ASP A 53 7.64 8.67 -5.64
CA ASP A 53 8.03 8.56 -7.05
C ASP A 53 8.04 7.10 -7.56
N ILE A 54 7.02 6.33 -7.21
CA ILE A 54 6.93 4.92 -7.57
C ILE A 54 6.18 4.77 -8.90
N GLY A 55 6.80 4.11 -9.88
CA GLY A 55 6.13 3.78 -11.14
C GLY A 55 4.93 2.84 -10.97
N ILE A 56 3.95 2.92 -11.86
CA ILE A 56 2.75 2.07 -11.78
C ILE A 56 2.96 0.66 -12.32
N ASN A 57 1.93 -0.19 -12.17
CA ASN A 57 1.85 -1.55 -12.74
C ASN A 57 2.96 -2.50 -12.28
N GLN A 58 3.46 -2.32 -11.07
CA GLN A 58 4.45 -3.19 -10.45
C GLN A 58 3.98 -3.76 -9.12
N LEU A 59 4.55 -4.91 -8.74
CA LEU A 59 4.38 -5.47 -7.41
C LEU A 59 5.49 -4.93 -6.50
N LEU A 60 5.15 -3.97 -5.65
CA LEU A 60 6.07 -3.42 -4.67
C LEU A 60 6.07 -4.31 -3.41
N THR A 61 7.22 -4.89 -3.08
CA THR A 61 7.41 -5.69 -1.85
C THR A 61 8.04 -4.81 -0.79
N LEU A 62 7.28 -4.46 0.24
CA LEU A 62 7.72 -3.64 1.36
C LEU A 62 8.15 -4.54 2.52
N LYS A 63 9.25 -4.19 3.19
CA LYS A 63 9.78 -4.90 4.35
C LYS A 63 10.01 -3.92 5.49
N GLU A 64 9.69 -4.35 6.71
CA GLU A 64 10.00 -3.63 7.95
C GLU A 64 11.50 -3.62 8.24
#